data_AF-A0A9E6E888-F1
#
_entry.id   AF-A0A9E6E888-F1
#
_cell.length_a   1.000
_cell.length_b   1.000
_cell.length_c   1.000
_cell.angle_alpha   90.00
_cell.angle_beta   90.00
_cell.angle_gamma   90.00
#
_symmetry.space_group_name_H-M   'P 1'
#
loop_
_entity.id
_entity.type
_entity.pdbx_description
1 polymer ?
#
loop_
_entity_poly.entity_id
_entity_poly.type
_entity_poly.pdbx_seq_one_letter_code
_entity_poly.pdbx_strand_id
1 'polypeptide(L)'
;MKYDQDYYIMSPDYDVAGYSVIPSASTGLRRFHYRELVYGEPALRFSTKNSQKLYDDVEMLFCTPSFIISEDLKEVFDDGVYGGKLYPAIINNTKHNYFLINIYKALDCWDRNRSVYEHDDPDDEPHVIKYSLNHA
;
A
#
# COMPACT_ATOMS: atom_id res chain seq x y z
N MET A 1 -4.71 -18.23 -20.15
CA MET A 1 -5.99 -17.92 -19.49
C MET A 1 -6.36 -16.49 -19.84
N LYS A 2 -7.55 -16.23 -20.39
CA LYS A 2 -8.11 -14.88 -20.46
C LYS A 2 -8.65 -14.59 -19.06
N TYR A 3 -7.84 -13.94 -18.23
CA TYR A 3 -8.39 -13.25 -17.08
C TYR A 3 -9.25 -12.11 -17.63
N ASP A 4 -10.50 -12.01 -17.20
CA ASP A 4 -11.31 -10.83 -17.49
C ASP A 4 -10.51 -9.62 -17.02
N GLN A 5 -10.08 -8.78 -17.98
CA GLN A 5 -9.07 -7.73 -17.80
C GLN A 5 -9.64 -6.48 -17.13
N ASP A 6 -10.40 -6.68 -16.06
CA ASP A 6 -10.91 -5.60 -15.25
C ASP A 6 -9.85 -5.22 -14.22
N TYR A 7 -9.36 -3.99 -14.33
CA TYR A 7 -8.40 -3.42 -13.41
C TYR A 7 -9.12 -2.45 -12.48
N TYR A 8 -8.79 -2.54 -11.19
CA TYR A 8 -9.38 -1.69 -10.16
C TYR A 8 -8.31 -0.81 -9.53
N ILE A 9 -8.69 0.41 -9.18
CA ILE A 9 -7.88 1.30 -8.35
C ILE A 9 -8.27 1.05 -6.90
N MET A 10 -7.27 0.77 -6.07
CA MET A 10 -7.45 0.68 -4.63
C MET A 10 -7.14 2.04 -4.01
N SER A 11 -8.10 2.61 -3.30
CA SER A 11 -7.93 3.83 -2.52
C SER A 11 -8.53 3.66 -1.13
N PRO A 12 -8.02 4.36 -0.11
CA PRO A 12 -8.70 4.46 1.17
C PRO A 12 -10.11 5.04 0.99
N ASP A 13 -11.06 4.57 1.80
CA ASP A 13 -12.28 5.34 2.04
C ASP A 13 -11.94 6.50 2.98
N TYR A 14 -11.93 7.71 2.41
CA TYR A 14 -11.55 8.93 3.14
C TYR A 14 -12.66 9.43 4.08
N ASP A 15 -13.88 8.92 3.95
CA ASP A 15 -15.00 9.28 4.84
C ASP A 15 -14.97 8.47 6.14
N VAL A 16 -14.22 7.37 6.19
CA VAL A 16 -14.15 6.50 7.38
C VAL A 16 -12.86 6.71 8.17
N ALA A 17 -13.02 7.16 9.41
CA ALA A 17 -11.94 7.27 10.38
C ALA A 17 -11.44 5.89 10.83
N GLY A 18 -10.15 5.79 11.20
CA GLY A 18 -9.57 4.59 11.81
C GLY A 18 -8.72 3.73 10.88
N TYR A 19 -8.79 3.94 9.56
CA TYR A 19 -8.03 3.13 8.59
C TYR A 19 -6.65 3.69 8.23
N SER A 20 -6.38 4.94 8.60
CA SER A 20 -5.07 5.57 8.36
C SER A 20 -4.09 5.34 9.49
N VAL A 21 -2.89 4.88 9.14
CA VAL A 21 -1.76 4.76 10.07
C VAL A 21 -0.57 5.61 9.65
N ILE A 22 0.31 5.88 10.60
CA ILE A 22 1.58 6.59 10.41
C ILE A 22 2.73 5.69 10.87
N PRO A 23 3.86 5.67 10.15
CA PRO A 23 5.02 4.88 10.55
C PRO A 23 5.70 5.51 11.77
N SER A 24 6.32 4.68 12.61
CA SER A 24 7.31 5.16 13.57
C SER A 24 8.50 5.82 12.84
N ALA A 25 9.27 6.63 13.54
CA ALA A 25 10.50 7.22 12.99
C ALA A 25 11.46 6.13 12.45
N SER A 26 11.65 5.05 13.20
CA SER A 26 12.48 3.90 12.79
C SER A 26 11.95 3.21 11.52
N THR A 27 10.64 3.07 11.39
CA THR A 27 9.98 2.51 10.20
C THR A 27 10.17 3.45 9.00
N GLY A 28 9.95 4.76 9.18
CA GLY A 28 10.13 5.76 8.13
C GLY A 28 11.55 5.81 7.56
N LEU A 29 12.58 5.68 8.42
CA LEU A 29 13.98 5.64 7.99
C LEU A 29 14.31 4.49 7.02
N ARG A 30 13.53 3.40 7.05
CA ARG A 30 13.71 2.26 6.14
C ARG A 30 13.24 2.54 4.72
N ARG A 31 12.51 3.65 4.49
CA ARG A 31 11.96 4.05 3.18
C ARG A 31 11.16 2.92 2.51
N PHE A 32 10.32 2.25 3.30
CA PHE A 32 9.58 1.03 2.93
C PHE A 32 8.60 1.21 1.76
N HIS A 33 8.26 2.44 1.37
CA HIS A 33 7.48 2.72 0.16
C HIS A 33 8.23 2.43 -1.14
N TYR A 34 9.57 2.49 -1.12
CA TYR A 34 10.39 2.50 -2.34
C TYR A 34 11.56 1.52 -2.29
N ARG A 35 11.84 0.94 -1.12
CA ARG A 35 12.96 0.02 -0.92
C ARG A 35 12.45 -1.36 -0.54
N GLU A 36 13.09 -2.36 -1.11
CA GLU A 36 12.91 -3.74 -0.69
C GLU A 36 13.39 -3.90 0.76
N LEU A 37 12.52 -4.41 1.62
CA LEU A 37 12.85 -4.70 3.02
C LEU A 37 13.56 -6.04 3.15
N VAL A 38 14.56 -6.15 4.00
CA VAL A 38 15.32 -7.41 4.15
C VAL A 38 14.63 -8.32 5.17
N TYR A 39 14.34 -9.57 4.78
CA TYR A 39 13.78 -10.56 5.71
C TYR A 39 14.73 -10.82 6.89
N GLY A 40 14.15 -10.98 8.09
CA GLY A 40 14.90 -11.16 9.34
C GLY A 40 15.19 -9.86 10.10
N GLU A 41 14.98 -8.69 9.48
CA GLU A 41 15.00 -7.42 10.20
C GLU A 41 13.74 -7.27 11.10
N PRO A 42 13.78 -6.39 12.13
CA PRO A 42 12.63 -6.16 12.99
C PRO A 42 11.34 -5.80 12.23
N ALA A 43 10.20 -6.16 12.81
CA ALA A 43 8.89 -5.77 12.28
C ALA A 43 8.77 -4.24 12.17
N LEU A 44 8.05 -3.78 11.14
CA LEU A 44 7.69 -2.38 11.01
C LEU A 44 6.68 -1.99 12.09
N ARG A 45 6.73 -0.75 12.54
CA ARG A 45 5.83 -0.23 13.57
C ARG A 45 5.05 0.95 13.06
N PHE A 46 3.75 0.90 13.26
CA PHE A 46 2.81 1.94 12.87
C PHE A 46 1.89 2.29 14.04
N SER A 47 1.36 3.50 14.00
CA SER A 47 0.31 3.96 14.91
C SER A 47 -0.87 4.50 14.11
N THR A 48 -2.09 4.26 14.58
CA THR A 48 -3.28 4.92 14.05
C THR A 48 -3.16 6.44 14.16
N LYS A 49 -3.58 7.18 13.13
CA LYS A 49 -3.64 8.64 13.21
C LYS A 49 -4.54 9.07 14.37
N ASN A 50 -4.19 10.20 15.00
CA ASN A 50 -4.95 10.81 16.10
C ASN A 50 -5.22 9.85 17.29
N SER A 51 -4.36 8.84 17.50
CA SER A 51 -4.49 7.86 18.59
C SER A 51 -5.84 7.14 18.62
N GLN A 52 -6.45 6.96 17.45
CA GLN A 52 -7.74 6.26 17.33
C GLN A 52 -7.61 4.79 17.76
N LYS A 53 -8.66 4.24 18.36
CA LYS A 53 -8.70 2.81 18.65
C LYS A 53 -8.83 2.05 17.32
N LEU A 54 -8.01 1.02 17.15
CA LEU A 54 -8.17 0.07 16.05
C LEU A 54 -9.15 -1.02 16.49
N TYR A 55 -10.20 -1.24 15.71
CA TYR A 55 -11.14 -2.33 15.92
C TYR A 55 -10.55 -3.67 15.42
N ASP A 56 -11.04 -4.78 15.96
CA ASP A 56 -10.45 -6.10 15.70
C ASP A 56 -10.78 -6.66 14.30
N ASP A 57 -11.81 -6.11 13.66
CA ASP A 57 -12.33 -6.48 12.34
C ASP A 57 -11.69 -5.69 11.17
N VAL A 58 -10.70 -4.84 11.45
CA VAL A 58 -10.03 -4.05 10.41
C VAL A 58 -9.04 -4.91 9.64
N GLU A 59 -9.40 -5.32 8.43
CA GLU A 59 -8.58 -6.18 7.59
C GLU A 59 -7.53 -5.42 6.77
N MET A 60 -7.72 -4.13 6.54
CA MET A 60 -6.81 -3.32 5.72
C MET A 60 -6.61 -1.93 6.31
N LEU A 61 -5.36 -1.46 6.28
CA LEU A 61 -4.92 -0.16 6.78
C LEU A 61 -4.07 0.54 5.73
N PHE A 62 -4.11 1.87 5.73
CA PHE A 62 -3.42 2.70 4.76
C PHE A 62 -2.34 3.55 5.39
N CYS A 63 -1.14 3.46 4.82
CA CYS A 63 -0.01 4.34 5.04
C CYS A 63 0.42 4.83 3.65
N THR A 64 -0.36 5.72 3.05
CA THR A 64 -0.25 6.12 1.64
C THR A 64 1.20 6.45 1.24
N PRO A 65 1.71 5.90 0.11
CA PRO A 65 0.99 5.09 -0.89
C PRO A 65 0.89 3.59 -0.56
N SER A 66 1.45 3.11 0.55
CA SER A 66 1.41 1.70 0.92
C SER A 66 0.18 1.33 1.73
N PHE A 67 -0.12 0.03 1.76
CA PHE A 67 -1.19 -0.55 2.57
C PHE A 67 -0.69 -1.75 3.35
N ILE A 68 -1.38 -2.02 4.45
CA ILE A 68 -1.09 -3.07 5.43
C ILE A 68 -2.34 -3.91 5.54
N ILE A 69 -2.19 -5.23 5.55
CA ILE A 69 -3.28 -6.18 5.65
C ILE A 69 -3.23 -6.93 6.97
N SER A 70 -4.37 -7.39 7.46
CA SER A 70 -4.43 -8.36 8.55
C SER A 70 -3.93 -9.73 8.10
N GLU A 71 -3.66 -10.60 9.07
CA GLU A 71 -3.32 -12.00 8.83
C GLU A 71 -4.42 -12.77 8.09
N ASP A 72 -5.69 -12.38 8.25
CA ASP A 72 -6.84 -13.03 7.59
C ASP A 72 -6.78 -12.88 6.05
N LEU A 73 -6.19 -11.79 5.56
CA LEU A 73 -5.99 -11.56 4.12
C LEU A 73 -4.67 -12.14 3.61
N LYS A 74 -3.80 -12.69 4.47
CA LYS A 74 -2.45 -13.11 4.08
C LYS A 74 -2.45 -14.09 2.90
N GLU A 75 -3.31 -15.10 2.94
CA GLU A 75 -3.39 -16.13 1.90
C GLU A 75 -3.77 -15.55 0.52
N VAL A 76 -4.58 -14.47 0.50
CA VAL A 76 -4.96 -13.77 -0.76
C VAL A 76 -3.75 -13.13 -1.43
N PHE A 77 -2.73 -12.74 -0.65
CA PHE A 77 -1.52 -12.10 -1.14
C PHE A 77 -0.30 -13.04 -1.20
N ASP A 78 -0.44 -14.31 -0.77
CA ASP A 78 0.63 -15.31 -0.76
C ASP A 78 1.01 -15.77 -2.18
N ASP A 79 0.07 -15.72 -3.13
CA ASP A 79 0.32 -15.95 -4.56
C ASP A 79 1.18 -14.82 -5.20
N GLY A 80 1.48 -13.78 -4.42
CA GLY A 80 2.51 -12.80 -4.71
C GLY A 80 1.98 -11.50 -5.30
N VAL A 81 2.44 -10.37 -4.75
CA VAL A 81 2.27 -9.05 -5.36
C VAL A 81 3.44 -8.83 -6.32
N TYR A 82 3.16 -8.51 -7.59
CA TYR A 82 4.23 -8.22 -8.54
C TYR A 82 5.17 -7.15 -7.96
N GLY A 83 6.46 -7.46 -7.90
CA GLY A 83 7.44 -6.51 -7.40
C GLY A 83 7.31 -6.17 -5.92
N GLY A 84 6.61 -7.02 -5.14
CA GLY A 84 6.40 -6.81 -3.74
C GLY A 84 6.38 -8.08 -2.91
N LYS A 85 6.33 -7.91 -1.59
CA LYS A 85 6.27 -8.99 -0.62
C LYS A 85 5.60 -8.58 0.67
N LEU A 86 5.13 -9.58 1.41
CA LEU A 86 4.61 -9.38 2.75
C LEU A 86 5.75 -9.19 3.75
N TYR A 87 5.64 -8.14 4.57
CA TYR A 87 6.60 -7.84 5.62
C TYR A 87 5.89 -7.62 6.97
N PRO A 88 6.33 -8.24 8.08
CA PRO A 88 5.66 -8.11 9.37
C PRO A 88 5.50 -6.67 9.85
N ALA A 89 4.29 -6.33 10.31
CA ALA A 89 3.93 -5.02 10.83
C ALA A 89 3.26 -5.13 12.20
N ILE A 90 3.50 -4.15 13.06
CA ILE A 90 2.89 -4.02 14.38
C ILE A 90 2.14 -2.70 14.43
N ILE A 91 0.85 -2.74 14.77
CA ILE A 91 0.01 -1.55 14.91
C ILE A 91 -0.20 -1.22 16.38
N ASN A 92 -0.04 0.05 16.75
CA ASN A 92 -0.23 0.59 18.11
C ASN A 92 0.52 -0.22 19.19
N ASN A 93 1.67 -0.83 18.85
CA ASN A 93 2.47 -1.72 19.70
C ASN A 93 1.73 -2.92 20.32
N THR A 94 0.50 -3.22 19.87
CA THR A 94 -0.38 -4.21 20.51
C THR A 94 -0.97 -5.20 19.53
N LYS A 95 -1.01 -4.87 18.24
CA LYS A 95 -1.54 -5.72 17.18
C LYS A 95 -0.40 -6.24 16.34
N HIS A 96 -0.16 -7.54 16.38
CA HIS A 96 1.01 -8.21 15.78
C HIS A 96 0.65 -9.07 14.55
N ASN A 97 -0.63 -9.16 14.23
CA ASN A 97 -1.22 -9.98 13.17
C ASN A 97 -1.42 -9.17 11.88
N TYR A 98 -0.43 -8.35 11.51
CA TYR A 98 -0.50 -7.47 10.34
C TYR A 98 0.76 -7.57 9.48
N PHE A 99 0.61 -7.33 8.18
CA PHE A 99 1.67 -7.37 7.19
C PHE A 99 1.60 -6.15 6.28
N LEU A 100 2.71 -5.42 6.14
CA LEU A 100 2.86 -4.43 5.08
C LEU A 100 3.00 -5.16 3.74
N ILE A 101 2.29 -4.68 2.72
CA ILE A 101 2.61 -5.00 1.33
C ILE A 101 3.77 -4.09 0.88
N ASN A 102 5.00 -4.59 0.99
CA ASN A 102 6.18 -3.86 0.55
C ASN A 102 6.34 -4.02 -0.97
N ILE A 103 5.75 -3.10 -1.74
CA ILE A 103 5.96 -3.00 -3.19
C ILE A 103 7.20 -2.13 -3.41
N TYR A 104 8.25 -2.69 -4.03
CA TYR A 104 9.53 -2.02 -4.23
C TYR A 104 9.97 -1.98 -5.69
N LYS A 105 9.25 -2.67 -6.58
CA LYS A 105 9.45 -2.60 -8.02
C LYS A 105 8.19 -2.04 -8.66
N ALA A 106 8.31 -0.83 -9.20
CA ALA A 106 7.23 -0.21 -9.96
C ALA A 106 6.95 -0.98 -11.26
N LEU A 107 5.68 -0.98 -11.66
CA LEU A 107 5.24 -1.46 -12.95
C LEU A 107 4.60 -0.28 -13.69
N ASP A 108 5.27 0.23 -14.73
CA ASP A 108 4.71 1.30 -15.55
C ASP A 108 3.71 0.73 -16.56
N CYS A 109 2.48 0.53 -16.08
CA CYS A 109 1.35 0.14 -16.91
C CYS A 109 0.60 1.34 -17.50
N TRP A 110 1.08 2.57 -17.34
CA TRP A 110 0.31 3.75 -17.63
C TRP A 110 0.50 4.23 -19.08
N ASP A 111 -0.57 4.16 -19.87
CA ASP A 111 -0.60 4.74 -21.21
C ASP A 111 -0.93 6.24 -21.14
N ARG A 112 0.13 7.05 -21.05
CA ARG A 112 0.04 8.52 -20.97
C ARG A 112 -0.65 9.13 -22.20
N ASN A 113 -0.49 8.54 -23.39
CA ASN A 113 -1.07 9.07 -24.63
C ASN A 113 -2.59 8.87 -24.71
N ARG A 114 -3.11 7.83 -24.05
CA ARG A 114 -4.55 7.53 -24.00
C ARG A 114 -5.21 7.93 -22.68
N SER A 115 -4.44 8.46 -21.73
CA SER A 115 -4.95 8.90 -20.43
C SER A 115 -5.28 10.40 -20.46
N VAL A 116 -6.13 10.82 -19.53
CA VAL A 116 -6.40 12.25 -19.28
C VAL A 116 -5.84 12.57 -17.90
N TYR A 117 -4.91 13.51 -17.83
CA TYR A 117 -4.21 13.86 -16.61
C TYR A 117 -3.70 15.30 -16.63
N GLU A 118 -3.48 15.85 -15.44
CA GLU A 118 -2.87 17.16 -15.20
C GLU A 118 -1.46 16.93 -14.63
N HIS A 119 -0.47 17.70 -15.10
CA HIS A 119 0.92 17.60 -14.66
C HIS A 119 1.57 18.97 -14.76
N ASP A 120 1.20 19.84 -13.83
CA ASP A 120 1.59 21.25 -13.84
C ASP A 120 3.05 21.43 -13.39
N ASP A 121 3.53 20.58 -12.47
CA ASP A 121 4.92 20.51 -12.03
C ASP A 121 5.56 19.19 -12.50
N PRO A 122 6.62 19.22 -13.32
CA PRO A 122 7.31 18.02 -13.78
C PRO A 122 8.02 17.23 -12.67
N ASP A 123 8.20 17.82 -11.49
CA ASP A 123 8.82 17.18 -10.33
C ASP A 123 7.79 16.44 -9.45
N ASP A 124 6.48 16.62 -9.69
CA ASP A 124 5.39 15.97 -8.95
C ASP A 124 4.83 14.73 -9.67
N GLU A 125 4.04 13.91 -8.96
CA GLU A 125 3.27 12.85 -9.62
C GLU A 125 2.02 13.45 -10.32
N PRO A 126 1.73 13.03 -11.56
CA PRO A 126 0.60 13.56 -12.32
C PRO A 126 -0.75 13.19 -11.69
N HIS A 127 -1.67 14.14 -11.68
CA HIS A 127 -3.05 13.91 -11.27
C HIS A 127 -3.83 13.29 -12.44
N VAL A 128 -4.07 11.98 -12.36
CA VAL A 128 -4.75 11.24 -13.44
C VAL A 128 -6.27 11.26 -13.25
N ILE A 129 -6.96 11.91 -14.19
CA ILE A 129 -8.43 12.03 -14.23
C ILE A 129 -9.05 10.78 -14.86
N LYS A 130 -8.40 10.23 -15.91
CA LYS A 130 -8.82 9.00 -16.59
C LYS A 130 -7.62 8.13 -16.94
N TYR A 131 -7.57 6.93 -16.37
CA TYR A 131 -6.54 5.95 -16.65
C TYR A 131 -6.82 5.17 -17.93
N SER A 132 -5.76 5.01 -18.74
CA SER A 132 -5.65 3.99 -19.77
C SER A 132 -4.41 3.15 -19.49
N LEU A 133 -4.54 1.83 -19.53
CA LEU A 133 -3.41 0.92 -19.33
C LEU A 133 -2.74 0.59 -20.66
N ASN A 134 -1.41 0.60 -20.68
CA ASN A 134 -0.66 0.11 -21.84
C ASN A 134 -0.90 -1.42 -21.95
N HIS A 135 -0.92 -1.94 -23.18
CA HIS A 135 -0.98 -3.38 -23.37
C HIS A 135 0.36 -3.95 -22.88
N ALA A 136 0.32 -4.78 -21.84
CA ALA A 136 1.48 -5.52 -21.33
C ALA A 136 1.93 -6.62 -22.31
#